data_AF-A0A382U8J0-F1
#
_entry.id   AF-A0A382U8J0-F1
#
_cell.length_a   1.000
_cell.length_b   1.000
_cell.length_c   1.000
_cell.angle_alpha   90.00
_cell.angle_beta   90.00
_cell.angle_gamma   90.00
#
_symmetry.space_group_name_H-M   'P 1'
#
loop_
_entity.id
_entity.type
_entity.pdbx_description
1 polymer ?
#
loop_
_entity_poly.entity_id
_entity_poly.type
_entity_poly.pdbx_seq_one_letter_code
_entity_poly.pdbx_strand_id
1 'polypeptide(L)'
;MRVKGQNFRTIWQKEDDKEIIQIIDQRLLPHEFLVIDLLTYHDAIEAIQDMAVRGAPLIGGTAAWGVYLAAVQAKKNGLGIPFILDACKELVLARPTATNLKWSVDRILKAIESLDNLEEILNKVEKEAIDICNEDVKNCENIGKHGLELIHKIAENKSDNTVNILTHCNAGWLATIDRGTATAPMYAARDAGINIHVWVDETRPRNQGANLTAWELLNEEIP
;
A
#
# COMPACT_ATOMS: atom_id res chain seq x y z
N MET A 1 9.19 -4.11 3.44
CA MET A 1 9.52 -4.90 4.67
C MET A 1 10.26 -6.17 4.32
N ARG A 2 11.10 -6.66 5.24
CA ARG A 2 11.72 -7.99 5.16
C ARG A 2 10.79 -9.09 5.70
N VAL A 3 10.30 -9.98 4.85
CA VAL A 3 9.55 -11.19 5.24
C VAL A 3 10.40 -12.41 4.93
N LYS A 4 10.67 -13.26 5.93
CA LYS A 4 11.55 -14.45 5.79
C LYS A 4 12.89 -14.15 5.11
N GLY A 5 13.44 -12.95 5.34
CA GLY A 5 14.72 -12.55 4.77
C GLY A 5 14.65 -11.75 3.46
N GLN A 6 13.50 -11.68 2.79
CA GLN A 6 13.31 -11.02 1.49
C GLN A 6 12.51 -9.71 1.62
N ASN A 7 12.91 -8.69 0.86
CA ASN A 7 12.21 -7.41 0.84
C ASN A 7 11.00 -7.43 -0.10
N PHE A 8 9.85 -6.99 0.40
CA PHE A 8 8.61 -6.83 -0.35
C PHE A 8 8.07 -5.41 -0.24
N ARG A 9 7.48 -4.93 -1.35
CA ARG A 9 6.39 -3.94 -1.33
C ARG A 9 5.07 -4.67 -1.11
N THR A 10 3.99 -3.96 -0.83
CA THR A 10 2.66 -4.57 -0.68
C THR A 10 1.94 -4.86 -1.99
N ILE A 11 2.33 -4.15 -3.05
CA ILE A 11 1.81 -4.30 -4.42
C ILE A 11 2.92 -4.01 -5.43
N TRP A 12 3.06 -4.84 -6.46
CA TRP A 12 4.06 -4.68 -7.52
C TRP A 12 3.65 -5.39 -8.82
N GLN A 13 4.23 -4.97 -9.95
CA GLN A 13 4.14 -5.74 -11.20
C GLN A 13 5.00 -6.99 -11.10
N LYS A 14 4.46 -8.13 -11.56
CA LYS A 14 5.20 -9.38 -11.62
C LYS A 14 6.39 -9.26 -12.57
N GLU A 15 7.53 -9.81 -12.18
CA GLU A 15 8.80 -9.61 -12.90
C GLU A 15 8.84 -10.31 -14.26
N ASP A 16 8.25 -11.50 -14.36
CA ASP A 16 8.20 -12.31 -15.58
C ASP A 16 6.98 -12.02 -16.47
N ASP A 17 5.97 -11.31 -15.96
CA ASP A 17 4.78 -10.91 -16.70
C ASP A 17 4.20 -9.58 -16.20
N LYS A 18 4.46 -8.50 -16.94
CA LYS A 18 4.00 -7.15 -16.57
C LYS A 18 2.48 -6.98 -16.63
N GLU A 19 1.75 -7.86 -17.33
CA GLU A 19 0.29 -7.85 -17.35
C GLU A 19 -0.32 -8.35 -16.02
N ILE A 20 0.51 -8.86 -15.11
CA ILE A 20 0.09 -9.38 -13.81
C ILE A 20 0.55 -8.45 -12.68
N ILE A 21 -0.37 -8.10 -11.80
CA ILE A 21 -0.08 -7.33 -10.58
C ILE A 21 -0.15 -8.27 -9.38
N GLN A 22 0.84 -8.24 -8.51
CA GLN A 22 0.90 -9.07 -7.32
C GLN A 22 0.62 -8.23 -6.08
N ILE A 23 -0.14 -8.81 -5.15
CA ILE A 23 -0.40 -8.23 -3.83
C ILE A 23 -0.13 -9.26 -2.74
N ILE A 24 0.11 -8.79 -1.52
CA ILE A 24 0.10 -9.64 -0.33
C ILE A 24 -1.35 -9.77 0.16
N ASP A 25 -1.87 -10.99 0.25
CA ASP A 25 -3.20 -11.24 0.82
C ASP A 25 -3.15 -11.10 2.34
N GLN A 26 -3.74 -10.02 2.84
CA GLN A 26 -3.71 -9.73 4.26
C GLN A 26 -4.75 -10.49 5.08
N ARG A 27 -5.69 -11.22 4.45
CA ARG A 27 -6.79 -11.89 5.17
C ARG A 27 -6.31 -13.04 6.04
N LEU A 28 -5.21 -13.68 5.66
CA LEU A 28 -4.66 -14.86 6.33
C LEU A 28 -3.54 -14.54 7.32
N LEU A 29 -3.07 -13.28 7.35
CA LEU A 29 -2.11 -12.83 8.35
C LEU A 29 -2.77 -12.84 9.75
N PRO A 30 -2.04 -13.26 10.80
CA PRO A 30 -0.60 -13.53 10.83
C PRO A 30 -0.21 -14.98 10.52
N HIS A 31 -1.17 -15.86 10.24
CA HIS A 31 -0.95 -17.31 10.16
C HIS A 31 -0.29 -17.75 8.86
N GLU A 32 -0.62 -17.09 7.74
CA GLU A 32 -0.09 -17.41 6.43
C GLU A 32 0.26 -16.15 5.65
N PHE A 33 1.44 -16.16 5.02
CA PHE A 33 1.88 -15.11 4.11
C PHE A 33 1.71 -15.63 2.68
N LEU A 34 0.75 -15.06 1.95
CA LEU A 34 0.48 -15.40 0.56
C LEU A 34 0.63 -14.17 -0.33
N VAL A 35 1.18 -14.41 -1.52
CA VAL A 35 1.16 -13.48 -2.64
C VAL A 35 0.14 -14.01 -3.64
N ILE A 36 -0.77 -13.14 -4.08
CA ILE A 36 -1.79 -13.50 -5.08
C ILE A 36 -1.65 -12.60 -6.31
N ASP A 37 -2.00 -13.17 -7.46
CA ASP A 37 -1.96 -12.51 -8.77
C ASP A 37 -3.33 -11.87 -9.05
N LEU A 38 -3.31 -10.60 -9.45
CA LEU A 38 -4.42 -9.85 -10.01
C LEU A 38 -4.22 -9.79 -11.53
N LEU A 39 -5.14 -10.38 -12.27
CA LEU A 39 -5.12 -10.53 -13.72
C LEU A 39 -6.08 -9.55 -14.41
N THR A 40 -7.09 -9.07 -13.68
CA THR A 40 -8.14 -8.19 -14.20
C THR A 40 -8.41 -7.02 -13.25
N TYR A 41 -9.03 -5.94 -13.77
CA TYR A 41 -9.47 -4.85 -12.90
C TYR A 41 -10.53 -5.29 -11.88
N HIS A 42 -11.29 -6.36 -12.18
CA HIS A 42 -12.25 -6.94 -11.24
C HIS A 42 -11.54 -7.59 -10.06
N ASP A 43 -10.40 -8.24 -10.28
CA ASP A 43 -9.59 -8.82 -9.19
C ASP A 43 -9.10 -7.71 -8.24
N ALA A 44 -8.76 -6.53 -8.77
CA ALA A 44 -8.43 -5.37 -7.95
C ALA A 44 -9.64 -4.85 -7.13
N ILE A 45 -10.84 -4.84 -7.72
CA ILE A 45 -12.08 -4.50 -7.00
C ILE A 45 -12.34 -5.49 -5.87
N GLU A 46 -12.27 -6.80 -6.16
CA GLU A 46 -12.45 -7.87 -5.19
C GLU A 46 -11.43 -7.76 -4.05
N ALA A 47 -10.16 -7.57 -4.39
CA ALA A 47 -9.10 -7.41 -3.39
C ALA A 47 -9.35 -6.24 -2.43
N ILE A 48 -9.90 -5.12 -2.93
CA ILE A 48 -10.28 -3.96 -2.12
C ILE A 48 -11.51 -4.24 -1.25
N GLN A 49 -12.54 -4.87 -1.81
CA GLN A 49 -13.83 -5.13 -1.15
C GLN A 49 -13.69 -6.19 -0.05
N ASP A 50 -13.00 -7.28 -0.34
CA ASP A 50 -12.81 -8.41 0.58
C ASP A 50 -11.68 -8.15 1.58
N MET A 51 -11.05 -6.98 1.51
CA MET A 51 -9.95 -6.57 2.38
C MET A 51 -8.71 -7.48 2.27
N ALA A 52 -8.49 -8.09 1.09
CA ALA A 52 -7.18 -8.68 0.76
C ALA A 52 -6.11 -7.58 0.79
N VAL A 53 -6.45 -6.38 0.34
CA VAL A 53 -5.70 -5.14 0.60
C VAL A 53 -6.49 -4.19 1.50
N ARG A 54 -5.79 -3.46 2.36
CA ARG A 54 -6.37 -2.44 3.25
C ARG A 54 -5.34 -1.37 3.58
N GLY A 55 -5.82 -0.25 4.10
CA GLY A 55 -5.01 0.95 4.31
C GLY A 55 -5.18 1.92 3.14
N ALA A 56 -5.38 3.20 3.44
CA ALA A 56 -5.81 4.15 2.43
C ALA A 56 -4.81 4.30 1.27
N PRO A 57 -3.48 4.40 1.51
CA PRO A 57 -2.53 4.48 0.41
C PRO A 57 -2.45 3.21 -0.42
N LEU A 58 -2.43 2.02 0.20
CA LEU A 58 -2.43 0.75 -0.54
C LEU A 58 -3.70 0.57 -1.38
N ILE A 59 -4.87 0.94 -0.87
CA ILE A 59 -6.11 0.94 -1.65
C ILE A 59 -6.00 1.88 -2.85
N GLY A 60 -5.38 3.05 -2.69
CA GLY A 60 -5.11 3.97 -3.80
C GLY A 60 -4.20 3.35 -4.87
N GLY A 61 -3.06 2.78 -4.46
CA GLY A 61 -2.15 2.07 -5.37
C GLY A 61 -2.81 0.88 -6.07
N THR A 62 -3.64 0.12 -5.36
CA THR A 62 -4.39 -1.02 -5.92
C THR A 62 -5.39 -0.55 -6.96
N ALA A 63 -6.08 0.57 -6.73
CA ALA A 63 -6.99 1.14 -7.71
C ALA A 63 -6.24 1.66 -8.95
N ALA A 64 -5.07 2.28 -8.77
CA ALA A 64 -4.23 2.71 -9.88
C ALA A 64 -3.80 1.53 -10.78
N TRP A 65 -3.35 0.44 -10.16
CA TRP A 65 -3.05 -0.81 -10.85
C TRP A 65 -4.30 -1.48 -11.45
N GLY A 66 -5.47 -1.32 -10.83
CA GLY A 66 -6.76 -1.72 -11.41
C GLY A 66 -7.06 -1.02 -12.73
N VAL A 67 -6.81 0.29 -12.83
CA VAL A 67 -6.96 1.03 -14.10
C VAL A 67 -5.95 0.53 -15.15
N TYR A 68 -4.72 0.21 -14.72
CA TYR A 68 -3.73 -0.41 -15.61
C TYR A 68 -4.21 -1.75 -16.16
N LEU A 69 -4.72 -2.64 -15.32
CA LEU A 69 -5.29 -3.93 -15.72
C LEU A 69 -6.47 -3.74 -16.68
N ALA A 70 -7.32 -2.73 -16.47
CA ALA A 70 -8.39 -2.39 -17.41
C ALA A 70 -7.84 -1.97 -18.79
N ALA A 71 -6.75 -1.19 -18.84
CA ALA A 71 -6.09 -0.81 -20.09
C ALA A 71 -5.45 -2.01 -20.79
N VAL A 72 -4.82 -2.93 -20.04
CA VAL A 72 -4.29 -4.20 -20.57
C VAL A 72 -5.42 -5.02 -21.20
N GLN A 73 -6.54 -5.21 -20.48
CA GLN A 73 -7.72 -5.92 -20.98
C GLN A 73 -8.32 -5.27 -22.22
N ALA A 74 -8.40 -3.93 -22.25
CA ALA A 74 -8.89 -3.19 -23.40
C ALA A 74 -8.06 -3.44 -24.67
N LYS A 75 -6.72 -3.44 -24.53
CA LYS A 75 -5.79 -3.71 -25.64
C LYS A 75 -5.87 -5.16 -26.10
N LYS A 76 -5.81 -6.12 -25.16
CA LYS A 76 -5.81 -7.56 -25.44
C LYS A 76 -7.09 -8.04 -26.11
N ASN A 77 -8.23 -7.47 -25.72
CA ASN A 77 -9.56 -7.90 -26.16
C ASN A 77 -10.19 -6.96 -27.20
N GLY A 78 -9.53 -5.85 -27.56
CA GLY A 78 -10.03 -4.89 -28.55
C GLY A 78 -11.27 -4.10 -28.09
N LEU A 79 -11.39 -3.79 -26.79
CA LEU A 79 -12.59 -3.16 -26.18
C LEU A 79 -12.59 -1.62 -26.24
N GLY A 80 -11.45 -1.01 -26.56
CA GLY A 80 -11.30 0.45 -26.73
C GLY A 80 -11.33 1.26 -25.42
N ILE A 81 -11.21 2.59 -25.56
CA ILE A 81 -11.15 3.54 -24.42
C ILE A 81 -12.41 3.53 -23.53
N PRO A 82 -13.66 3.42 -24.06
CA PRO A 82 -14.85 3.42 -23.22
C PRO A 82 -14.83 2.35 -22.12
N PHE A 83 -14.26 1.17 -22.39
CA PHE A 83 -14.10 0.11 -21.41
C PHE A 83 -13.25 0.54 -20.20
N ILE A 84 -12.15 1.26 -20.44
CA ILE A 84 -11.28 1.78 -19.36
C ILE A 84 -12.05 2.80 -18.51
N LEU A 85 -12.82 3.68 -19.15
CA LEU A 85 -13.61 4.69 -18.44
C LEU A 85 -14.72 4.08 -17.59
N ASP A 86 -15.34 2.99 -18.04
CA ASP A 86 -16.34 2.26 -17.26
C ASP A 86 -15.70 1.51 -16.08
N ALA A 87 -14.54 0.87 -16.30
CA ALA A 87 -13.76 0.25 -15.23
C ALA A 87 -13.36 1.26 -14.14
N CYS A 88 -12.98 2.49 -14.51
CA CYS A 88 -12.70 3.56 -13.55
C CYS A 88 -13.92 3.89 -12.66
N LYS A 89 -15.14 3.91 -13.22
CA LYS A 89 -16.37 4.15 -12.44
C LYS A 89 -16.62 3.01 -11.46
N GLU A 90 -16.43 1.76 -11.90
CA GLU A 90 -16.59 0.59 -11.05
C GLU A 90 -15.57 0.54 -9.91
N LEU A 91 -14.29 0.83 -10.20
CA LEU A 91 -13.23 0.92 -9.21
C LEU A 91 -13.58 1.92 -8.11
N VAL A 92 -14.05 3.13 -8.47
CA VAL A 92 -14.45 4.15 -7.49
C VAL A 92 -15.57 3.68 -6.57
N LEU A 93 -16.45 2.82 -7.06
CA LEU A 93 -17.56 2.24 -6.30
C LEU A 93 -17.14 1.05 -5.43
N ALA A 94 -15.94 0.48 -5.63
CA ALA A 94 -15.45 -0.65 -4.84
C ALA A 94 -15.44 -0.33 -3.34
N ARG A 95 -15.05 0.89 -2.96
CA ARG A 95 -15.09 1.38 -1.59
C ARG A 95 -15.26 2.91 -1.53
N PRO A 96 -16.50 3.44 -1.62
CA PRO A 96 -16.74 4.87 -1.85
C PRO A 96 -16.22 5.82 -0.77
N THR A 97 -15.95 5.32 0.44
CA THR A 97 -15.40 6.10 1.55
C THR A 97 -13.87 6.22 1.52
N ALA A 98 -13.18 5.47 0.64
CA ALA A 98 -11.74 5.54 0.49
C ALA A 98 -11.33 6.70 -0.43
N THR A 99 -10.97 7.84 0.16
CA THR A 99 -10.58 9.05 -0.58
C THR A 99 -9.36 8.83 -1.48
N ASN A 100 -8.36 8.08 -1.01
CA ASN A 100 -7.16 7.72 -1.80
C ASN A 100 -7.49 6.89 -3.03
N LEU A 101 -8.55 6.07 -2.98
CA LEU A 101 -9.03 5.30 -4.12
C LEU A 101 -9.48 6.28 -5.21
N LYS A 102 -10.46 7.13 -4.88
CA LYS A 102 -11.01 8.12 -5.81
C LYS A 102 -9.92 9.06 -6.34
N TRP A 103 -9.04 9.55 -5.46
CA TRP A 103 -7.91 10.39 -5.85
C TRP A 103 -7.00 9.71 -6.90
N SER A 104 -6.68 8.43 -6.72
CA SER A 104 -5.80 7.70 -7.66
C SER A 104 -6.46 7.55 -9.03
N VAL A 105 -7.74 7.17 -9.06
CA VAL A 105 -8.50 7.04 -10.30
C VAL A 105 -8.67 8.39 -11.00
N ASP A 106 -9.05 9.43 -10.27
CA ASP A 106 -9.21 10.79 -10.82
C ASP A 106 -7.90 11.33 -11.40
N ARG A 107 -6.76 11.08 -10.73
CA ARG A 107 -5.43 11.46 -11.22
C ARG A 107 -5.14 10.80 -12.56
N ILE A 108 -5.37 9.50 -12.68
CA ILE A 108 -5.10 8.75 -13.91
C ILE A 108 -6.04 9.23 -15.02
N LEU A 109 -7.34 9.38 -14.75
CA LEU A 109 -8.32 9.88 -15.73
C LEU A 109 -7.88 11.23 -16.30
N LYS A 110 -7.46 12.16 -15.44
CA LYS A 110 -6.94 13.46 -15.87
C LYS A 110 -5.67 13.32 -16.72
N ALA A 111 -4.82 12.36 -16.41
CA ALA A 111 -3.54 12.15 -17.10
C ALA A 111 -3.70 11.55 -18.51
N ILE A 112 -4.84 10.91 -18.80
CA ILE A 112 -5.16 10.30 -20.10
C ILE A 112 -6.25 11.04 -20.88
N GLU A 113 -6.82 12.11 -20.33
CA GLU A 113 -8.00 12.82 -20.88
C GLU A 113 -7.81 13.29 -22.34
N SER A 114 -6.59 13.67 -22.71
CA SER A 114 -6.27 14.15 -24.06
C SER A 114 -5.74 13.08 -25.02
N LEU A 115 -5.70 11.81 -24.60
CA LEU A 115 -5.17 10.71 -25.39
C LEU A 115 -6.30 9.95 -26.07
N ASP A 116 -6.11 9.61 -27.35
CA ASP A 116 -7.03 8.81 -28.16
C ASP A 116 -6.42 7.49 -28.65
N ASN A 117 -5.12 7.30 -28.41
CA ASN A 117 -4.38 6.10 -28.74
C ASN A 117 -4.28 5.15 -27.54
N LEU A 118 -4.74 3.91 -27.72
CA LEU A 118 -4.78 2.91 -26.64
C LEU A 118 -3.38 2.50 -26.15
N GLU A 119 -2.36 2.50 -27.01
CA GLU A 119 -0.98 2.22 -26.62
C GLU A 119 -0.42 3.34 -25.73
N GLU A 120 -0.67 4.58 -26.11
CA GLU A 120 -0.26 5.75 -25.32
C GLU A 120 -0.96 5.78 -23.96
N ILE A 121 -2.26 5.45 -23.94
CA ILE A 121 -3.02 5.33 -22.69
C ILE A 121 -2.44 4.24 -21.80
N LEU A 122 -2.19 3.03 -22.33
CA LEU A 122 -1.62 1.93 -21.55
C LEU A 122 -0.29 2.35 -20.89
N ASN A 123 0.63 2.91 -21.67
CA ASN A 123 1.92 3.39 -21.16
C ASN A 123 1.76 4.51 -20.13
N LYS A 124 0.80 5.40 -20.35
CA LYS A 124 0.55 6.54 -19.45
C LYS A 124 -0.06 6.08 -18.13
N VAL A 125 -1.02 5.15 -18.16
CA VAL A 125 -1.63 4.57 -16.96
C VAL A 125 -0.60 3.77 -16.16
N GLU A 126 0.23 2.95 -16.82
CA GLU A 126 1.31 2.22 -16.15
C GLU A 126 2.24 3.18 -15.41
N LYS A 127 2.68 4.24 -16.10
CA LYS A 127 3.54 5.26 -15.49
C LYS A 127 2.87 5.91 -14.28
N GLU A 128 1.60 6.33 -14.39
CA GLU A 128 0.91 6.95 -13.25
C GLU A 128 0.71 5.98 -12.08
N ALA A 129 0.46 4.69 -12.33
CA ALA A 129 0.37 3.69 -11.27
C ALA A 129 1.70 3.51 -10.53
N ILE A 130 2.81 3.48 -11.27
CA ILE A 130 4.18 3.46 -10.72
C ILE A 130 4.46 4.74 -9.92
N ASP A 131 4.14 5.92 -10.49
CA ASP A 131 4.40 7.22 -9.88
C ASP A 131 3.59 7.39 -8.57
N ILE A 132 2.30 7.03 -8.56
CA ILE A 132 1.47 7.00 -7.35
C ILE A 132 2.11 6.15 -6.26
N CYS A 133 2.57 4.94 -6.61
CA CYS A 133 3.17 4.04 -5.64
C CYS A 133 4.51 4.57 -5.11
N ASN A 134 5.35 5.11 -5.99
CA ASN A 134 6.66 5.65 -5.60
C ASN A 134 6.54 6.95 -4.77
N GLU A 135 5.57 7.80 -5.08
CA GLU A 135 5.25 8.97 -4.27
C GLU A 135 4.80 8.58 -2.86
N ASP A 136 3.97 7.54 -2.71
CA ASP A 136 3.59 7.03 -1.39
C ASP A 136 4.80 6.53 -0.60
N VAL A 137 5.68 5.73 -1.22
CA VAL A 137 6.93 5.29 -0.60
C VAL A 137 7.73 6.50 -0.12
N LYS A 138 7.86 7.53 -0.97
CA LYS A 138 8.61 8.72 -0.61
C LYS A 138 7.99 9.49 0.56
N ASN A 139 6.66 9.58 0.58
CA ASN A 139 5.94 10.24 1.66
C ASN A 139 6.10 9.46 2.97
N CYS A 140 6.00 8.14 2.94
CA CYS A 140 6.22 7.27 4.09
C CYS A 140 7.66 7.39 4.66
N GLU A 141 8.68 7.42 3.79
CA GLU A 141 10.07 7.71 4.18
C GLU A 141 10.20 9.06 4.89
N ASN A 142 9.59 10.11 4.32
CA ASN A 142 9.65 11.45 4.89
C ASN A 142 8.93 11.52 6.25
N ILE A 143 7.77 10.87 6.40
CA ILE A 143 7.07 10.74 7.68
C ILE A 143 7.98 10.06 8.71
N GLY A 144 8.63 8.96 8.32
CA GLY A 144 9.60 8.27 9.17
C GLY A 144 10.74 9.18 9.63
N LYS A 145 11.35 9.92 8.69
CA LYS A 145 12.43 10.88 8.99
C LYS A 145 11.98 11.97 9.96
N HIS A 146 10.83 12.59 9.73
CA HIS A 146 10.34 13.66 10.60
C HIS A 146 9.92 13.13 11.98
N GLY A 147 9.31 11.95 12.05
CA GLY A 147 8.96 11.33 13.32
C GLY A 147 10.19 10.86 14.11
N LEU A 148 11.27 10.44 13.44
CA LEU A 148 12.53 10.08 14.08
C LEU A 148 13.10 11.24 14.89
N GLU A 149 13.03 12.48 14.38
CA GLU A 149 13.50 13.66 15.10
C GLU A 149 12.75 13.86 16.43
N LEU A 150 11.47 13.51 16.49
CA LEU A 150 10.67 13.56 17.71
C LEU A 150 11.07 12.46 18.69
N ILE A 151 11.24 11.23 18.19
CA ILE A 151 11.66 10.08 19.00
C ILE A 151 13.05 10.33 19.60
N HIS A 152 13.98 10.87 18.82
CA HIS A 152 15.33 11.21 19.29
C HIS A 152 15.30 12.21 20.44
N LYS A 153 14.53 13.30 20.32
CA LYS A 153 14.37 14.29 21.39
C LYS A 153 13.75 13.70 22.65
N ILE A 154 12.82 12.75 22.52
CA ILE A 154 12.24 12.06 23.68
C ILE A 154 13.29 11.16 24.33
N ALA A 155 14.08 10.44 23.54
CA ALA A 155 15.14 9.55 24.04
C ALA A 155 16.20 10.33 24.85
N GLU A 156 16.64 11.49 24.38
CA GLU A 156 17.60 12.36 25.08
C GLU A 156 17.15 12.79 26.48
N ASN A 157 15.83 12.83 26.72
CA ASN A 157 15.25 13.26 27.98
C ASN A 157 14.91 12.09 28.93
N LYS A 158 15.27 10.85 28.58
CA LYS A 158 14.97 9.66 29.38
C LYS A 158 16.19 9.11 30.08
N SER A 159 16.01 8.70 31.33
CA SER A 159 17.07 8.09 32.15
C SER A 159 17.34 6.62 31.81
N ASP A 160 16.35 5.90 31.27
CA ASP A 160 16.44 4.50 30.85
C ASP A 160 16.68 4.32 29.34
N ASN A 161 16.90 5.44 28.62
CA ASN A 161 17.09 5.54 27.18
C ASN A 161 16.01 4.84 26.32
N THR A 162 14.86 4.45 26.89
CA THR A 162 13.84 3.63 26.20
C THR A 162 12.59 4.43 25.87
N VAL A 163 12.31 4.68 24.60
CA VAL A 163 11.09 5.38 24.18
C VAL A 163 9.93 4.40 24.05
N ASN A 164 9.00 4.45 25.01
CA ASN A 164 7.74 3.70 24.94
C ASN A 164 6.75 4.41 24.02
N ILE A 165 6.27 3.72 23.00
CA ILE A 165 5.33 4.24 21.99
C ILE A 165 4.05 3.40 22.04
N LEU A 166 2.88 4.02 22.06
CA LEU A 166 1.60 3.33 21.88
C LEU A 166 1.08 3.61 20.47
N THR A 167 0.62 2.56 19.78
CA THR A 167 0.02 2.68 18.45
C THR A 167 -1.31 1.93 18.36
N HIS A 168 -2.14 2.34 17.40
CA HIS A 168 -3.50 1.86 17.23
C HIS A 168 -3.75 1.48 15.76
N CYS A 169 -4.53 0.42 15.53
CA CYS A 169 -4.79 -0.16 14.21
C CYS A 169 -3.50 -0.63 13.51
N ASN A 170 -3.53 -0.69 12.19
CA ASN A 170 -2.39 -0.91 11.32
C ASN A 170 -2.26 0.26 10.36
N ALA A 171 -1.21 1.03 10.57
CA ALA A 171 -0.78 2.14 9.72
C ALA A 171 0.69 1.94 9.33
N GLY A 172 1.06 0.66 9.17
CA GLY A 172 2.38 0.23 8.80
C GLY A 172 2.50 -0.10 7.33
N TRP A 173 3.53 -0.87 6.96
CA TRP A 173 3.79 -1.10 5.55
C TRP A 173 2.66 -1.93 4.90
N LEU A 174 1.94 -2.79 5.63
CA LEU A 174 0.78 -3.50 5.10
C LEU A 174 -0.38 -2.54 4.76
N ALA A 175 -0.40 -1.33 5.32
CA ALA A 175 -1.41 -0.32 5.04
C ALA A 175 -1.00 0.67 3.93
N THR A 176 0.26 0.66 3.51
CA THR A 176 0.84 1.57 2.51
C THR A 176 1.57 0.78 1.42
N ILE A 177 2.34 1.43 0.55
CA ILE A 177 3.17 0.73 -0.44
C ILE A 177 4.44 0.18 0.18
N ASP A 178 5.06 0.95 1.07
CA ASP A 178 6.19 0.54 1.91
C ASP A 178 6.27 1.42 3.16
N ARG A 179 7.04 0.97 4.16
CA ARG A 179 7.36 1.61 5.46
C ARG A 179 6.19 2.04 6.36
N GLY A 180 5.05 2.48 5.85
CA GLY A 180 3.91 2.92 6.64
C GLY A 180 3.92 4.41 6.99
N THR A 181 2.98 4.81 7.83
CA THR A 181 2.87 6.18 8.36
C THR A 181 3.20 6.20 9.84
N ALA A 182 2.29 5.76 10.72
CA ALA A 182 2.52 5.80 12.17
C ALA A 182 3.66 4.89 12.63
N THR A 183 3.93 3.79 11.92
CA THR A 183 5.06 2.90 12.24
C THR A 183 6.36 3.28 11.54
N ALA A 184 6.33 4.12 10.50
CA ALA A 184 7.55 4.55 9.80
C ALA A 184 8.58 5.20 10.74
N PRO A 185 8.21 6.08 11.69
CA PRO A 185 9.13 6.59 12.70
C PRO A 185 9.72 5.50 13.60
N MET A 186 8.96 4.44 13.88
CA MET A 186 9.43 3.31 14.70
C MET A 186 10.50 2.51 13.95
N TYR A 187 10.27 2.22 12.66
CA TYR A 187 11.27 1.60 11.80
C TYR A 187 12.53 2.47 11.68
N ALA A 188 12.37 3.77 11.49
CA ALA A 188 13.49 4.71 11.42
C ALA A 188 14.28 4.80 12.75
N ALA A 189 13.59 4.77 13.89
CA ALA A 189 14.23 4.78 15.22
C ALA A 189 15.05 3.52 15.47
N ARG A 190 14.50 2.35 15.11
CA ARG A 190 15.25 1.09 15.13
C ARG A 190 16.47 1.15 14.20
N ASP A 191 16.30 1.61 12.96
CA ASP A 191 17.41 1.76 11.99
C ASP A 191 18.51 2.69 12.52
N ALA A 192 18.14 3.69 13.33
CA ALA A 192 19.06 4.61 14.00
C ALA A 192 19.64 4.08 15.34
N GLY A 193 19.28 2.86 15.76
CA GLY A 193 19.74 2.26 17.01
C GLY A 193 19.16 2.90 18.27
N ILE A 194 18.04 3.63 18.18
CA ILE A 194 17.34 4.18 19.34
C ILE A 194 16.53 3.07 19.99
N ASN A 195 16.69 2.89 21.31
CA ASN A 195 15.93 1.90 22.04
C ASN A 195 14.46 2.33 22.16
N ILE A 196 13.56 1.57 21.55
CA ILE A 196 12.12 1.80 21.58
C ILE A 196 11.41 0.55 22.08
N HIS A 197 10.20 0.72 22.62
CA HIS A 197 9.28 -0.37 22.89
C HIS A 197 7.88 0.05 22.45
N VAL A 198 7.19 -0.81 21.70
CA VAL A 198 5.91 -0.46 21.07
C VAL A 198 4.77 -1.28 21.66
N TRP A 199 3.84 -0.58 22.30
CA TRP A 199 2.55 -1.11 22.71
C TRP A 199 1.57 -1.05 21.54
N VAL A 200 0.94 -2.19 21.25
CA VAL A 200 0.00 -2.33 20.12
C VAL A 200 -1.38 -2.71 20.66
N ASP A 201 -2.37 -1.84 20.42
CA ASP A 201 -3.76 -2.16 20.73
C ASP A 201 -4.29 -3.28 19.83
N GLU A 202 -5.15 -4.19 20.33
CA GLU A 202 -5.74 -5.25 19.50
C GLU A 202 -6.51 -4.69 18.29
N THR A 203 -7.22 -3.57 18.47
CA THR A 203 -8.05 -2.87 17.46
C THR A 203 -9.30 -3.67 17.05
N ARG A 204 -10.25 -3.86 17.97
CA ARG A 204 -11.55 -4.51 17.68
C ARG A 204 -12.39 -3.69 16.66
N PRO A 205 -13.27 -4.36 15.88
CA PRO A 205 -13.54 -5.81 15.88
C PRO A 205 -12.69 -6.61 14.87
N ARG A 206 -11.85 -5.93 14.08
CA ARG A 206 -11.10 -6.55 12.96
C ARG A 206 -9.68 -6.96 13.34
N ASN A 207 -9.24 -6.61 14.54
CA ASN A 207 -7.99 -7.04 15.17
C ASN A 207 -6.74 -6.65 14.36
N GLN A 208 -6.73 -5.50 13.68
CA GLN A 208 -5.61 -5.12 12.82
C GLN A 208 -4.31 -4.94 13.60
N GLY A 209 -4.38 -4.40 14.82
CA GLY A 209 -3.16 -4.25 15.62
C GLY A 209 -2.61 -5.62 16.03
N ALA A 210 -3.46 -6.52 16.53
CA ALA A 210 -3.04 -7.87 16.90
C ALA A 210 -2.55 -8.72 15.72
N ASN A 211 -3.25 -8.67 14.57
CA ASN A 211 -2.98 -9.57 13.44
C ASN A 211 -1.95 -9.02 12.45
N LEU A 212 -1.85 -7.70 12.31
CA LEU A 212 -0.99 -7.06 11.32
C LEU A 212 0.14 -6.29 11.98
N THR A 213 -0.16 -5.32 12.84
CA THR A 213 0.89 -4.46 13.42
C THR A 213 1.86 -5.24 14.28
N ALA A 214 1.38 -6.15 15.13
CA ALA A 214 2.27 -7.03 15.90
C ALA A 214 3.11 -7.93 14.99
N TRP A 215 2.50 -8.52 13.97
CA TRP A 215 3.21 -9.35 12.98
C TRP A 215 4.28 -8.55 12.22
N GLU A 216 3.96 -7.32 11.83
CA GLU A 216 4.89 -6.39 11.20
C GLU A 216 6.10 -6.11 12.10
N LEU A 217 5.86 -5.59 13.30
CA LEU A 217 6.92 -5.18 14.22
C LEU A 217 7.84 -6.35 14.60
N LEU A 218 7.28 -7.57 14.75
CA LEU A 218 8.06 -8.78 15.00
C LEU A 218 9.01 -9.14 13.84
N ASN A 219 8.57 -9.01 12.58
CA ASN A 219 9.44 -9.27 11.42
C ASN A 219 10.57 -8.24 11.28
N GLU A 220 10.37 -7.05 11.83
CA GLU A 220 11.34 -5.96 11.82
C GLU A 220 12.12 -5.88 13.17
N GLU A 221 12.01 -6.90 14.03
CA GLU A 221 12.75 -7.01 15.30
C GLU A 221 12.53 -5.79 16.23
N ILE A 222 11.34 -5.18 16.18
CA ILE A 222 10.94 -4.10 17.08
C ILE A 222 10.20 -4.71 18.28
N PRO A 223 10.67 -4.46 19.52
CA PRO A 223 10.10 -5.06 20.73
C PRO A 223 8.85 -4.35 21.23
#